data_AF-A0A1F9S4F9-F1
#
_entry.id   AF-A0A1F9S4F9-F1
#
_cell.length_a   1.000
_cell.length_b   1.000
_cell.length_c   1.000
_cell.angle_alpha   90.00
_cell.angle_beta   90.00
_cell.angle_gamma   90.00
#
_symmetry.space_group_name_H-M   'P 1'
#
loop_
_entity.id
_entity.type
_entity.pdbx_description
1 polymer ?
#
loop_
_entity_poly.entity_id
_entity_poly.type
_entity_poly.pdbx_seq_one_letter_code
_entity_poly.pdbx_strand_id
1 'polypeptide(L)'
;MSRLLLIAVVVGGLWYLFQKKSVQEKAAALPPPPEPPILQQEPPPVLTETELKKIRQATMDSDSSVRWSAIELLYRVKDPKAMEILEKTMSMDIEPSVRRNALATLQNMDNPDIPQKLTKSLMDSERDIRISALIAIGERGNPESVQDVVKTLYDVDPEVRVQAIHTLGRIQARIEEEHRQKQAKAKAEWEEAVRAQQAAAGEPVTGTNPDGKPIGRGELKDLMKKALKGE
;
A
#
# COMPACT_ATOMS: atom_id res chain seq x y z
N MET A 1 -29.19 -79.77 34.10
CA MET A 1 -28.98 -78.99 32.86
C MET A 1 -27.67 -79.43 32.22
N SER A 2 -27.72 -79.81 30.94
CA SER A 2 -26.82 -80.78 30.30
C SER A 2 -25.45 -80.22 29.87
N ARG A 3 -24.35 -80.93 30.18
CA ARG A 3 -22.97 -80.62 29.77
C ARG A 3 -22.80 -80.45 28.24
N LEU A 4 -23.67 -81.07 27.45
CA LEU A 4 -23.68 -80.96 25.98
C LEU A 4 -24.00 -79.53 25.51
N LEU A 5 -24.86 -78.81 26.22
CA LEU A 5 -25.25 -77.45 25.89
C LEU A 5 -24.09 -76.47 26.10
N LEU A 6 -23.25 -76.75 27.11
CA LEU A 6 -22.06 -75.96 27.41
C LEU A 6 -20.97 -76.14 26.32
N ILE A 7 -20.78 -77.38 25.83
CA ILE A 7 -19.84 -77.68 24.75
C ILE A 7 -20.26 -77.00 23.43
N ALA A 8 -21.55 -77.06 23.08
CA ALA A 8 -22.06 -76.42 21.87
C ALA A 8 -21.85 -74.90 21.87
N VAL A 9 -22.04 -74.25 23.02
CA VAL A 9 -21.79 -72.81 23.17
C VAL A 9 -20.30 -72.47 23.02
N VAL A 10 -19.39 -73.28 23.59
CA VAL A 10 -17.94 -73.06 23.48
C VAL A 10 -17.46 -73.26 22.05
N VAL A 11 -17.90 -74.33 21.38
CA VAL A 11 -17.53 -74.61 19.99
C VAL A 11 -18.09 -73.53 19.05
N GLY A 12 -19.35 -73.14 19.24
CA GLY A 12 -19.96 -72.05 18.48
C GLY A 12 -19.26 -70.71 18.71
N GLY A 13 -18.87 -70.42 19.95
CA GLY A 13 -18.10 -69.22 20.30
C GLY A 13 -16.71 -69.21 19.65
N LEU A 14 -15.99 -70.33 19.68
CA LEU A 14 -14.69 -70.46 19.02
C LEU A 14 -14.79 -70.36 17.49
N TRP A 15 -15.82 -70.96 16.90
CA TRP A 15 -16.10 -70.87 15.46
C TRP A 15 -16.43 -69.43 15.05
N TYR A 16 -17.25 -68.73 15.84
CA TYR A 16 -17.57 -67.32 15.63
C TYR A 16 -16.32 -66.43 15.72
N LEU A 17 -15.45 -66.66 16.71
CA LEU A 17 -14.20 -65.91 16.85
C LEU A 17 -13.23 -66.17 15.71
N PHE A 18 -13.14 -67.41 15.21
CA PHE A 18 -12.32 -67.75 14.05
C PHE A 18 -12.83 -67.07 12.78
N GLN A 19 -14.15 -67.12 12.53
CA GLN A 19 -14.76 -66.44 11.40
C GLN A 19 -14.51 -64.93 11.46
N LYS A 20 -14.68 -64.32 12.63
CA LYS A 20 -14.43 -62.88 12.84
C LYS A 20 -12.97 -62.50 12.58
N LYS A 21 -12.00 -63.31 13.03
CA LYS A 21 -10.57 -63.08 12.79
C LYS A 21 -10.23 -63.18 11.30
N SER A 22 -10.75 -64.18 10.59
CA SER A 22 -10.51 -64.35 9.14
C SER A 22 -11.07 -63.19 8.29
N VAL A 23 -12.22 -62.63 8.68
CA VAL A 23 -12.81 -61.46 8.01
C VAL A 23 -11.95 -60.22 8.24
N GLN A 24 -11.44 -60.03 9.47
CA GLN A 24 -10.50 -58.93 9.77
C GLN A 24 -9.17 -59.08 9.02
N GLU A 25 -8.61 -60.28 8.93
CA GLU A 25 -7.37 -60.54 8.19
C GLU A 25 -7.53 -60.29 6.68
N LYS A 26 -8.67 -60.68 6.08
CA LYS A 26 -8.96 -60.36 4.67
C LYS A 26 -9.24 -58.87 4.43
N ALA A 27 -9.89 -58.19 5.37
CA ALA A 27 -10.13 -56.75 5.27
C ALA A 27 -8.85 -55.93 5.41
N ALA A 28 -7.89 -56.40 6.21
CA ALA A 28 -6.56 -55.77 6.36
C ALA A 28 -5.61 -56.03 5.18
N ALA A 29 -5.94 -56.99 4.29
CA ALA A 29 -5.10 -57.37 3.16
C ALA A 29 -5.49 -56.69 1.82
N LEU A 30 -6.58 -55.91 1.80
CA LEU A 30 -6.91 -55.11 0.62
C LEU A 30 -5.94 -53.92 0.57
N PRO A 31 -5.25 -53.68 -0.56
CA PRO A 31 -4.47 -52.47 -0.71
C PRO A 31 -5.41 -51.27 -0.53
N PRO A 32 -4.94 -50.17 0.09
CA PRO A 32 -5.75 -48.97 0.19
C PRO A 32 -6.21 -48.58 -1.23
N PRO A 33 -7.45 -48.09 -1.38
CA PRO A 33 -7.91 -47.58 -2.67
C PRO A 33 -6.89 -46.54 -3.17
N PRO A 34 -6.62 -46.50 -4.48
CA PRO A 34 -5.70 -45.50 -5.02
C PRO A 34 -6.15 -44.12 -4.59
N GLU A 35 -5.20 -43.25 -4.26
CA GLU A 35 -5.50 -41.85 -3.94
C GLU A 35 -6.36 -41.25 -5.06
N PRO A 36 -7.40 -40.47 -4.72
CA PRO A 36 -8.19 -39.79 -5.74
C PRO A 36 -7.26 -38.95 -6.63
N PRO A 37 -7.50 -38.91 -7.95
CA PRO A 37 -6.64 -38.14 -8.84
C PRO A 37 -6.60 -36.69 -8.39
N ILE A 38 -5.41 -36.09 -8.39
CA ILE A 38 -5.24 -34.66 -8.15
C ILE A 38 -6.06 -33.93 -9.22
N LEU A 39 -7.16 -33.29 -8.84
CA LEU A 39 -7.89 -32.40 -9.71
C LEU A 39 -6.95 -31.22 -10.00
N GLN A 40 -6.35 -31.19 -11.19
CA GLN A 40 -5.66 -29.99 -11.66
C GLN A 40 -6.72 -28.89 -11.71
N GLN A 41 -6.60 -27.89 -10.82
CA GLN A 41 -7.45 -26.71 -10.92
C GLN A 41 -7.12 -26.06 -12.26
N GLU A 42 -8.11 -25.92 -13.14
CA GLU A 42 -7.93 -25.08 -14.32
C GLU A 42 -7.53 -23.68 -13.82
N PRO A 43 -6.55 -23.02 -14.47
CA PRO A 43 -6.22 -21.66 -14.09
C PRO A 43 -7.51 -20.83 -14.15
N PRO A 44 -7.76 -19.96 -13.16
CA PRO A 44 -8.97 -19.14 -13.15
C PRO A 44 -9.09 -18.41 -14.50
N PRO A 45 -10.30 -18.28 -15.06
CA PRO A 45 -10.48 -17.62 -16.34
C PRO A 45 -9.89 -16.21 -16.29
N VAL A 46 -8.88 -15.96 -17.11
CA VAL A 46 -8.26 -14.63 -17.26
C VAL A 46 -9.03 -13.90 -18.35
N LEU A 47 -9.43 -12.65 -18.09
CA LEU A 47 -10.04 -11.79 -19.11
C LEU A 47 -9.08 -11.65 -20.29
N THR A 48 -9.51 -12.15 -21.44
CA THR A 48 -8.77 -12.07 -22.71
C THR A 48 -8.81 -10.65 -23.25
N GLU A 49 -7.88 -10.29 -24.14
CA GLU A 49 -7.89 -8.97 -24.79
C GLU A 49 -9.20 -8.71 -25.58
N THR A 50 -9.82 -9.76 -26.12
CA THR A 50 -11.13 -9.67 -26.77
C THR A 50 -12.22 -9.27 -25.78
N GLU A 51 -12.21 -9.82 -24.56
CA GLU A 51 -13.15 -9.46 -23.50
C GLU A 51 -12.87 -8.06 -22.95
N LEU A 52 -11.60 -7.70 -22.73
CA LEU A 52 -11.20 -6.34 -22.34
C LEU A 52 -11.64 -5.30 -23.37
N LYS A 53 -11.56 -5.61 -24.66
CA LYS A 53 -12.08 -4.72 -25.72
C LYS A 53 -13.59 -4.51 -25.58
N LYS A 54 -14.36 -5.55 -25.29
CA LYS A 54 -15.82 -5.43 -25.05
C LYS A 54 -16.12 -4.61 -23.80
N ILE A 55 -15.37 -4.83 -22.71
CA ILE A 55 -15.54 -4.08 -21.47
C ILE A 55 -15.21 -2.59 -21.69
N ARG A 56 -14.13 -2.28 -22.43
CA ARG A 56 -13.80 -0.89 -22.82
C ARG A 56 -14.92 -0.25 -23.64
N GLN A 57 -15.61 -1.00 -24.51
CA GLN A 57 -16.77 -0.49 -25.25
C GLN A 57 -17.95 -0.19 -24.32
N ALA A 58 -18.19 -1.04 -23.32
CA ALA A 58 -19.26 -0.86 -22.33
C ALA A 58 -19.08 0.39 -21.45
N THR A 59 -17.90 1.02 -21.43
CA THR A 59 -17.69 2.34 -20.79
C THR A 59 -18.45 3.48 -21.46
N MET A 60 -19.03 3.23 -22.64
CA MET A 60 -19.85 4.18 -23.40
C MET A 60 -21.32 3.72 -23.52
N ASP A 61 -21.75 2.77 -22.70
CA ASP A 61 -23.14 2.29 -22.69
C ASP A 61 -24.14 3.41 -22.37
N SER A 62 -25.36 3.29 -22.88
CA SER A 62 -26.45 4.20 -22.55
C SER A 62 -26.81 4.21 -21.06
N ASP A 63 -26.71 3.06 -20.39
CA ASP A 63 -26.99 2.91 -18.97
C ASP A 63 -25.77 3.32 -18.12
N SER A 64 -25.98 4.25 -17.19
CA SER A 64 -24.92 4.79 -16.33
C SER A 64 -24.32 3.74 -15.39
N SER A 65 -25.11 2.76 -14.94
CA SER A 65 -24.64 1.67 -14.09
C SER A 65 -23.70 0.76 -14.87
N VAL A 66 -24.06 0.43 -16.12
CA VAL A 66 -23.20 -0.37 -17.01
C VAL A 66 -21.89 0.34 -17.29
N ARG A 67 -21.94 1.65 -17.61
CA ARG A 67 -20.72 2.45 -17.79
C ARG A 67 -19.82 2.39 -16.57
N TRP A 68 -20.37 2.66 -15.38
CA TRP A 68 -19.58 2.66 -14.15
C TRP A 68 -19.00 1.28 -13.83
N SER A 69 -19.79 0.22 -13.91
CA SER A 69 -19.31 -1.15 -13.67
C SER A 69 -18.19 -1.56 -14.63
N ALA A 70 -18.28 -1.16 -15.91
CA ALA A 70 -17.22 -1.42 -16.87
C ALA A 70 -15.91 -0.70 -16.50
N ILE A 71 -16.01 0.58 -16.13
CA ILE A 71 -14.85 1.39 -15.71
C ILE A 71 -14.21 0.81 -14.45
N GLU A 72 -15.04 0.47 -13.45
CA GLU A 72 -14.58 -0.12 -12.20
C GLU A 72 -13.86 -1.45 -12.44
N LEU A 73 -14.40 -2.31 -13.31
CA LEU A 73 -13.76 -3.57 -13.66
C LEU A 73 -12.39 -3.33 -14.32
N LEU A 74 -12.31 -2.42 -15.31
CA LEU A 74 -11.06 -2.09 -15.99
C LEU A 74 -10.00 -1.57 -15.01
N TYR A 75 -10.41 -0.74 -14.05
CA TYR A 75 -9.52 -0.27 -13.00
C TYR A 75 -9.02 -1.42 -12.11
N ARG A 76 -9.91 -2.30 -11.63
CA ARG A 76 -9.56 -3.43 -10.76
C ARG A 76 -8.59 -4.42 -11.44
N VAL A 77 -8.77 -4.65 -12.73
CA VAL A 77 -7.89 -5.55 -13.51
C VAL A 77 -6.65 -4.85 -14.06
N LYS A 78 -6.43 -3.58 -13.68
CA LYS A 78 -5.30 -2.75 -14.10
C LYS A 78 -5.15 -2.67 -15.61
N ASP A 79 -6.26 -2.54 -16.32
CA ASP A 79 -6.26 -2.30 -17.76
C ASP A 79 -5.46 -1.01 -18.04
N PRO A 80 -4.52 -1.01 -18.99
CA PRO A 80 -3.66 0.15 -19.25
C PRO A 80 -4.43 1.40 -19.70
N LYS A 81 -5.69 1.24 -20.17
CA LYS A 81 -6.56 2.36 -20.57
C LYS A 81 -7.47 2.87 -19.46
N ALA A 82 -7.53 2.18 -18.31
CA ALA A 82 -8.45 2.53 -17.23
C ALA A 82 -8.25 3.97 -16.74
N MET A 83 -6.99 4.43 -16.68
CA MET A 83 -6.63 5.77 -16.24
C MET A 83 -7.20 6.87 -17.15
N GLU A 84 -6.95 6.75 -18.47
CA GLU A 84 -7.48 7.68 -19.47
C GLU A 84 -9.02 7.70 -19.46
N ILE A 85 -9.63 6.52 -19.35
CA ILE A 85 -11.09 6.38 -19.28
C ILE A 85 -11.65 7.08 -18.03
N LEU A 86 -11.08 6.85 -16.85
CA LEU A 86 -11.51 7.48 -15.60
C LEU A 86 -11.43 9.01 -15.67
N GLU A 87 -10.36 9.57 -16.22
CA GLU A 87 -10.21 11.03 -16.38
C GLU A 87 -11.26 11.63 -17.30
N LYS A 88 -11.49 10.93 -18.42
CA LYS A 88 -12.51 11.30 -19.41
C LYS A 88 -13.90 11.26 -18.77
N THR A 89 -14.21 10.20 -18.04
CA THR A 89 -15.49 10.01 -17.34
C THR A 89 -15.70 11.07 -16.27
N MET A 90 -14.70 11.34 -15.44
CA MET A 90 -14.78 12.39 -14.41
C MET A 90 -15.12 13.77 -15.00
N SER A 91 -14.63 14.05 -16.22
CA SER A 91 -14.77 15.38 -16.83
C SER A 91 -16.02 15.51 -17.71
N MET A 92 -16.52 14.42 -18.31
CA MET A 92 -17.47 14.50 -19.42
C MET A 92 -18.64 13.53 -19.36
N ASP A 93 -18.71 12.63 -18.37
CA ASP A 93 -19.88 11.76 -18.27
C ASP A 93 -21.14 12.59 -18.00
N ILE A 94 -22.23 12.28 -18.70
CA ILE A 94 -23.49 13.01 -18.56
C ILE A 94 -24.09 12.86 -17.16
N GLU A 95 -23.86 11.71 -16.53
CA GLU A 95 -24.47 11.35 -15.26
C GLU A 95 -23.60 11.82 -14.08
N PRO A 96 -24.09 12.74 -13.22
CA PRO A 96 -23.34 13.24 -12.06
C PRO A 96 -22.82 12.15 -11.13
N SER A 97 -23.60 11.10 -10.91
CA SER A 97 -23.19 9.99 -10.05
C SER A 97 -21.96 9.26 -10.60
N VAL A 98 -21.88 9.08 -11.93
CA VAL A 98 -20.72 8.46 -12.59
C VAL A 98 -19.50 9.36 -12.53
N ARG A 99 -19.65 10.68 -12.76
CA ARG A 99 -18.55 11.64 -12.60
C ARG A 99 -18.00 11.67 -11.17
N ARG A 100 -18.88 11.67 -10.16
CA ARG A 100 -18.52 11.63 -8.74
C ARG A 100 -17.77 10.35 -8.39
N ASN A 101 -18.22 9.21 -8.90
CA ASN A 101 -17.54 7.93 -8.68
C ASN A 101 -16.14 7.93 -9.29
N ALA A 102 -15.98 8.43 -10.52
CA ALA A 102 -14.67 8.56 -11.15
C ALA A 102 -13.73 9.48 -10.34
N LEU A 103 -14.24 10.61 -9.86
CA LEU A 103 -13.50 11.53 -8.98
C LEU A 103 -13.02 10.83 -7.71
N ALA A 104 -13.90 10.10 -7.01
CA ALA A 104 -13.55 9.37 -5.78
C ALA A 104 -12.53 8.26 -6.03
N THR A 105 -12.62 7.55 -7.16
CA THR A 105 -11.62 6.55 -7.55
C THR A 105 -10.26 7.19 -7.83
N LEU A 106 -10.22 8.33 -8.51
CA LEU A 106 -8.99 9.07 -8.81
C LEU A 106 -8.32 9.64 -7.56
N GLN A 107 -9.11 10.16 -6.60
CA GLN A 107 -8.61 10.70 -5.33
C GLN A 107 -7.78 9.68 -4.54
N ASN A 108 -8.16 8.41 -4.57
CA ASN A 108 -7.49 7.34 -3.84
C ASN A 108 -6.22 6.81 -4.52
N MET A 109 -5.86 7.36 -5.69
CA MET A 109 -4.67 6.91 -6.42
C MET A 109 -3.41 7.65 -5.99
N ASP A 110 -2.32 6.89 -5.87
CA ASP A 110 -0.97 7.45 -5.72
C ASP A 110 -0.37 7.76 -7.10
N ASN A 111 -0.96 8.73 -7.79
CA ASN A 111 -0.47 9.23 -9.07
C ASN A 111 -0.23 10.76 -8.96
N PRO A 112 0.99 11.24 -9.30
CA PRO A 112 1.36 12.65 -9.15
C PRO A 112 0.62 13.60 -10.09
N ASP A 113 0.01 13.12 -11.18
CA ASP A 113 -0.72 13.93 -12.16
C ASP A 113 -2.19 14.16 -11.76
N ILE A 114 -2.68 13.43 -10.75
CA ILE A 114 -4.08 13.53 -10.28
C ILE A 114 -4.43 14.94 -9.80
N PRO A 115 -3.60 15.64 -9.00
CA PRO A 115 -3.96 16.95 -8.47
C PRO A 115 -4.37 17.97 -9.55
N GLN A 116 -3.63 18.04 -10.67
CA GLN A 116 -3.97 18.95 -11.77
C GLN A 116 -5.25 18.51 -12.51
N LYS A 117 -5.62 17.23 -12.43
CA LYS A 117 -6.86 16.71 -13.00
C LYS A 117 -8.07 17.01 -12.11
N LEU A 118 -7.90 16.95 -10.79
CA LEU A 118 -8.96 17.27 -9.81
C LEU A 118 -9.43 18.73 -9.91
N THR A 119 -8.56 19.68 -10.27
CA THR A 119 -8.94 21.10 -10.36
C THR A 119 -9.99 21.36 -11.44
N LYS A 120 -10.09 20.52 -12.48
CA LYS A 120 -11.15 20.62 -13.49
C LYS A 120 -12.55 20.41 -12.89
N SER A 121 -12.67 19.53 -11.90
CA SER A 121 -13.93 19.24 -11.22
C SER A 121 -14.40 20.36 -10.29
N LEU A 122 -13.56 21.37 -10.03
CA LEU A 122 -13.98 22.60 -9.33
C LEU A 122 -14.96 23.44 -10.16
N MET A 123 -15.07 23.20 -11.46
CA MET A 123 -15.98 23.90 -12.37
C MET A 123 -17.16 23.02 -12.81
N ASP A 124 -17.38 21.88 -12.15
CA ASP A 124 -18.50 20.99 -12.49
C ASP A 124 -19.86 21.69 -12.29
N SER A 125 -20.83 21.40 -13.16
CA SER A 125 -22.18 21.96 -13.03
C SER A 125 -22.84 21.56 -11.71
N GLU A 126 -22.50 20.38 -11.19
CA GLU A 126 -23.07 19.81 -9.99
C GLU A 126 -22.31 20.25 -8.75
N ARG A 127 -23.02 20.94 -7.86
CA ARG A 127 -22.53 21.44 -6.59
C ARG A 127 -21.76 20.39 -5.79
N ASP A 128 -22.33 19.20 -5.66
CA ASP A 128 -21.75 18.13 -4.84
C ASP A 128 -20.42 17.60 -5.42
N ILE A 129 -20.25 17.68 -6.75
CA ILE A 129 -18.98 17.31 -7.40
C ILE A 129 -17.93 18.37 -7.11
N ARG A 130 -18.29 19.66 -7.17
CA ARG A 130 -17.39 20.76 -6.79
C ARG A 130 -16.92 20.63 -5.34
N ILE A 131 -17.83 20.33 -4.41
CA ILE A 131 -17.52 20.05 -3.00
C ILE A 131 -16.58 18.84 -2.87
N SER A 132 -16.89 17.74 -3.56
CA SER A 132 -16.06 16.53 -3.54
C SER A 132 -14.64 16.80 -4.05
N ALA A 133 -14.51 17.62 -5.10
CA ALA A 133 -13.21 18.00 -5.65
C ALA A 133 -12.40 18.85 -4.66
N LEU A 134 -13.04 19.80 -3.97
CA LEU A 134 -12.40 20.58 -2.91
C LEU A 134 -11.92 19.72 -1.75
N ILE A 135 -12.71 18.71 -1.33
CA ILE A 135 -12.30 17.76 -0.29
C ILE A 135 -11.08 16.98 -0.76
N ALA A 136 -11.13 16.39 -1.96
CA ALA A 136 -10.03 15.62 -2.53
C ALA A 136 -8.73 16.44 -2.64
N ILE A 137 -8.81 17.68 -3.13
CA ILE A 137 -7.67 18.58 -3.22
C ILE A 137 -7.11 18.91 -1.84
N GLY A 138 -7.97 19.15 -0.85
CA GLY A 138 -7.56 19.47 0.52
C GLY A 138 -6.87 18.31 1.23
N GLU A 139 -7.30 17.07 0.99
CA GLU A 139 -6.67 15.87 1.55
C GLU A 139 -5.28 15.60 0.96
N ARG A 140 -5.11 15.84 -0.34
CA ARG A 140 -3.80 15.74 -1.00
C ARG A 140 -2.88 16.88 -0.60
N GLY A 141 -3.45 18.07 -0.38
CA GLY A 141 -2.75 19.27 0.07
C GLY A 141 -1.68 19.76 -0.91
N ASN A 142 -1.87 19.54 -2.22
CA ASN A 142 -0.93 20.02 -3.24
C ASN A 142 -0.92 21.56 -3.28
N PRO A 143 0.22 22.23 -3.02
CA PRO A 143 0.34 23.69 -3.08
C PRO A 143 0.00 24.30 -4.45
N GLU A 144 0.17 23.55 -5.54
CA GLU A 144 -0.11 24.03 -6.90
C GLU A 144 -1.60 24.30 -7.13
N SER A 145 -2.49 23.67 -6.34
CA SER A 145 -3.94 23.83 -6.49
C SER A 145 -4.49 25.10 -5.83
N VAL A 146 -3.67 25.86 -5.07
CA VAL A 146 -4.14 27.02 -4.29
C VAL A 146 -4.85 28.05 -5.16
N GLN A 147 -4.29 28.40 -6.32
CA GLN A 147 -4.90 29.42 -7.17
C GLN A 147 -6.27 29.00 -7.72
N ASP A 148 -6.45 27.72 -8.04
CA ASP A 148 -7.73 27.20 -8.52
C ASP A 148 -8.77 27.12 -7.39
N VAL A 149 -8.35 26.72 -6.19
CA VAL A 149 -9.23 26.73 -5.01
C VAL A 149 -9.63 28.17 -4.64
N VAL A 150 -8.74 29.16 -4.74
CA VAL A 150 -9.07 30.57 -4.48
C VAL A 150 -10.20 31.06 -5.39
N LYS A 151 -10.26 30.63 -6.66
CA LYS A 151 -11.37 30.99 -7.57
C LYS A 151 -12.72 30.49 -7.06
N THR A 152 -12.76 29.35 -6.37
CA THR A 152 -14.01 28.78 -5.81
C THR A 152 -14.56 29.53 -4.60
N LEU A 153 -13.80 30.49 -4.04
CA LEU A 153 -14.33 31.44 -3.05
C LEU A 153 -15.42 32.35 -3.64
N TYR A 154 -15.57 32.38 -4.97
CA TYR A 154 -16.60 33.13 -5.68
C TYR A 154 -17.68 32.22 -6.28
N ASP A 155 -17.74 30.94 -5.87
CA ASP A 155 -18.78 30.03 -6.33
C ASP A 155 -20.19 30.55 -6.00
N VAL A 156 -21.14 30.24 -6.87
CA VAL A 156 -22.55 30.60 -6.71
C VAL A 156 -23.14 30.00 -5.43
N ASP A 157 -22.71 28.79 -5.07
CA ASP A 157 -23.21 28.06 -3.93
C ASP A 157 -22.44 28.40 -2.65
N PRO A 158 -23.12 28.81 -1.56
CA PRO A 158 -22.46 29.15 -0.30
C PRO A 158 -21.70 27.99 0.34
N GLU A 159 -22.16 26.75 0.19
CA GLU A 159 -21.48 25.59 0.78
C GLU A 159 -20.16 25.30 0.07
N VAL A 160 -20.12 25.48 -1.25
CA VAL A 160 -18.86 25.40 -2.02
C VAL A 160 -17.87 26.45 -1.54
N ARG A 161 -18.31 27.69 -1.31
CA ARG A 161 -17.42 28.76 -0.78
C ARG A 161 -16.88 28.43 0.61
N VAL A 162 -17.71 27.91 1.50
CA VAL A 162 -17.28 27.47 2.85
C VAL A 162 -16.27 26.33 2.74
N GLN A 163 -16.56 25.33 1.89
CA GLN A 163 -15.65 24.22 1.67
C GLN A 163 -14.30 24.68 1.09
N ALA A 164 -14.29 25.69 0.21
CA ALA A 164 -13.06 26.25 -0.34
C ALA A 164 -12.15 26.84 0.74
N ILE A 165 -12.71 27.55 1.72
CA ILE A 165 -11.98 28.07 2.88
C ILE A 165 -11.34 26.94 3.68
N HIS A 166 -12.10 25.87 3.97
CA HIS A 166 -11.57 24.70 4.67
C HIS A 166 -10.45 24.02 3.89
N THR A 167 -10.60 23.89 2.58
CA THR A 167 -9.59 23.30 1.70
C THR A 167 -8.29 24.11 1.69
N LEU A 168 -8.37 25.44 1.59
CA LEU A 168 -7.18 26.31 1.69
C LEU A 168 -6.48 26.16 3.04
N GLY A 169 -7.24 26.09 4.15
CA GLY A 169 -6.67 25.85 5.48
C GLY A 169 -5.92 24.52 5.58
N ARG A 170 -6.45 23.44 4.98
CA ARG A 170 -5.78 22.14 4.92
C ARG A 170 -4.49 22.17 4.10
N ILE A 171 -4.51 22.82 2.94
CA ILE A 171 -3.32 22.98 2.10
C ILE A 171 -2.23 23.73 2.87
N GLN A 172 -2.58 24.85 3.52
CA GLN A 172 -1.64 25.64 4.32
C GLN A 172 -1.02 24.82 5.46
N ALA A 173 -1.85 24.11 6.23
CA ALA A 173 -1.36 23.26 7.32
C ALA A 173 -0.37 22.19 6.84
N ARG A 174 -0.60 21.63 5.65
CA ARG A 174 0.31 20.64 5.04
C ARG A 174 1.64 21.26 4.59
N ILE A 175 1.60 22.43 3.97
CA ILE A 175 2.81 23.19 3.60
C ILE A 175 3.67 23.48 4.83
N GLU A 176 3.05 23.94 5.92
CA GLU A 176 3.73 24.25 7.18
C GLU A 176 4.36 23.01 7.81
N GLU A 177 3.67 21.87 7.79
CA GLU A 177 4.18 20.60 8.29
C GLU A 177 5.37 20.10 7.45
N GLU A 178 5.27 20.14 6.12
CA GLU A 178 6.38 19.77 5.23
C GLU A 178 7.61 20.67 5.45
N HIS A 179 7.41 21.97 5.64
CA HIS A 179 8.49 22.90 5.93
C HIS A 179 9.13 22.58 7.29
N ARG A 180 8.34 22.31 8.33
CA ARG A 180 8.81 21.93 9.67
C ARG A 180 9.65 20.65 9.63
N GLN A 181 9.21 19.65 8.88
CA GLN A 181 9.95 18.40 8.70
C GLN A 181 11.29 18.62 8.00
N LYS A 182 11.32 19.45 6.94
CA LYS A 182 12.57 19.82 6.25
C LYS A 182 13.54 20.53 7.20
N GLN A 183 13.06 21.45 8.02
CA GLN A 183 13.88 22.14 9.01
C GLN A 183 14.40 21.20 10.10
N ALA A 184 13.54 20.31 10.61
CA ALA A 184 13.94 19.32 11.63
C ALA A 184 15.01 18.37 11.08
N LYS A 185 14.85 17.91 9.82
CA LYS A 185 15.84 17.08 9.14
C LYS A 185 17.18 17.81 8.96
N ALA A 186 17.15 19.02 8.41
CA ALA A 186 18.37 19.81 8.21
C ALA A 186 19.10 20.09 9.54
N LYS A 187 18.35 20.34 10.61
CA LYS A 187 18.91 20.50 11.96
C LYS A 187 19.57 19.21 12.45
N ALA A 188 18.91 18.05 12.31
CA ALA A 188 19.46 16.77 12.73
C ALA A 188 20.75 16.42 11.96
N GLU A 189 20.76 16.64 10.65
CA GLU A 189 21.95 16.44 9.79
C GLU A 189 23.10 17.37 10.21
N TRP A 190 22.82 18.63 10.54
CA TRP A 190 23.81 19.56 11.06
C TRP A 190 24.37 19.12 12.43
N GLU A 191 23.51 18.71 13.36
CA GLU A 191 23.92 18.24 14.69
C GLU A 191 24.77 16.95 14.62
N GLU A 192 24.43 16.04 13.71
CA GLU A 192 25.22 14.84 13.44
C GLU A 192 26.60 15.18 12.87
N ALA A 193 26.67 16.09 11.89
CA ALA A 193 27.93 16.54 11.32
C ALA A 193 28.84 17.20 12.38
N VAL A 194 28.28 18.03 13.27
CA VAL A 194 29.01 18.64 14.39
C VAL A 194 29.55 17.57 15.33
N ARG A 195 28.75 16.56 15.69
CA ARG A 195 29.20 15.45 16.55
C ARG A 195 30.31 14.64 15.91
N ALA A 196 30.20 14.32 14.62
CA ALA A 196 31.23 13.60 13.87
C ALA A 196 32.55 14.38 13.83
N GLN A 197 32.49 15.70 13.60
CA GLN A 197 33.66 16.57 13.62
C GLN A 197 34.32 16.63 15.00
N GLN A 198 33.53 16.73 16.07
CA GLN A 198 34.05 16.74 17.44
C GLN A 198 34.66 15.39 17.82
N ALA A 199 34.07 14.26 17.42
CA ALA A 199 34.64 12.94 17.62
C ALA A 199 35.99 12.79 16.90
N ALA A 200 36.08 13.24 15.64
CA ALA A 200 37.33 13.24 14.89
C ALA A 200 38.41 14.17 15.50
N ALA A 201 38.01 15.29 16.11
CA ALA A 201 38.93 16.17 16.83
C ALA A 201 39.28 15.70 18.25
N GLY A 202 38.46 14.80 18.81
CA GLY A 202 38.60 14.18 20.13
C GLY A 202 39.39 12.87 20.11
N GLU A 203 39.63 12.26 18.94
CA GLU A 203 40.68 11.25 18.79
C GLU A 203 42.02 11.90 19.17
N PRO A 204 42.75 11.35 20.16
CA PRO A 204 44.00 11.94 20.57
C PRO A 204 44.93 11.95 19.37
N VAL A 205 45.48 13.13 19.03
CA VAL A 205 46.69 13.22 18.20
C VAL A 205 47.78 12.52 19.00
N THR A 206 47.87 11.20 18.86
CA THR A 206 48.99 10.42 19.37
C THR A 206 50.13 10.72 18.42
N GLY A 207 50.80 11.86 18.62
CA GLY A 207 52.22 11.89 18.38
C GLY A 207 52.78 10.82 19.30
N THR A 208 53.12 9.67 18.74
CA THR A 208 53.81 8.63 19.48
C THR A 208 55.26 9.05 19.62
N ASN A 209 55.86 8.78 20.78
CA ASN A 209 57.32 8.90 20.89
C ASN A 209 57.98 7.85 19.97
N PRO A 210 59.32 7.86 19.79
CA PRO A 210 60.03 6.83 18.99
C PRO A 210 59.76 5.39 19.44
N ASP A 211 59.28 5.19 20.67
CA ASP A 211 58.92 3.90 21.26
C ASP A 211 57.43 3.52 21.13
N GLY A 212 56.64 4.31 20.39
CA GLY A 212 55.24 3.99 20.07
C GLY A 212 54.21 4.35 21.15
N LYS A 213 54.57 5.07 22.23
CA LYS A 213 53.62 5.45 23.30
C LYS A 213 52.91 6.79 23.06
N PRO A 214 51.61 6.92 23.37
CA PRO A 214 50.87 8.18 23.23
C PRO A 214 51.41 9.28 24.15
N ILE A 215 51.64 10.48 23.63
CA ILE A 215 52.14 11.63 24.40
C ILE A 215 51.04 12.69 24.55
N GLY A 216 50.87 13.26 25.76
CA GLY A 216 49.87 14.31 26.02
C GLY A 216 50.23 15.70 25.46
N ARG A 217 49.24 16.60 25.29
CA ARG A 217 49.42 17.97 24.72
C ARG A 217 50.50 18.82 25.41
N GLY A 218 50.77 18.61 26.70
CA GLY A 218 51.81 19.34 27.45
C GLY A 218 53.22 18.87 27.08
N GLU A 219 53.43 17.56 27.07
CA GLU A 219 54.71 16.91 26.73
C GLU A 219 55.08 17.07 25.25
N LEU A 220 54.09 17.10 24.34
CA LEU A 220 54.31 17.36 22.92
C LEU A 220 54.93 18.74 22.66
N LYS A 221 54.52 19.76 23.44
CA LYS A 221 55.07 21.11 23.35
C LYS A 221 56.53 21.16 23.82
N ASP A 222 56.87 20.43 24.87
CA ASP A 222 58.24 20.37 25.39
C ASP A 222 59.17 19.57 24.47
N LEU A 223 58.68 18.48 23.85
CA LEU A 223 59.42 17.71 22.84
C LEU A 223 59.68 18.50 21.57
N MET A 224 58.69 19.23 21.05
CA MET A 224 58.91 20.14 19.91
C MET A 224 59.92 21.24 20.26
N LYS A 225 59.91 21.74 21.51
CA LYS A 225 60.87 22.76 21.98
C LYS A 225 62.30 22.21 22.08
N LYS A 226 62.48 20.94 22.46
CA LYS A 226 63.78 20.26 22.49
C LYS A 226 64.31 19.94 21.09
N ALA A 227 63.45 19.41 20.21
CA ALA A 227 63.82 19.14 18.82
C ALA A 227 64.25 20.41 18.06
N LEU A 228 63.61 21.56 18.33
CA LEU A 228 64.02 22.86 17.80
C LEU A 228 65.33 23.40 18.39
N LYS A 229 65.76 22.89 19.54
CA LYS A 229 67.05 23.23 20.18
C LYS A 229 68.18 22.26 19.80
N GLY A 230 67.90 21.16 19.10
CA GLY A 230 68.89 20.18 18.66
C GLY A 230 69.48 19.32 19.79
N GLU A 231 68.79 19.21 20.93
CA GLU A 231 69.12 18.31 22.05
C GLU A 231 68.45 16.94 21.92
#